data_AF-A0AAU8DUE6-F1
#
_entry.id   AF-A0AAU8DUE6-F1
#
_cell.length_a   1.000
_cell.length_b   1.000
_cell.length_c   1.000
_cell.angle_alpha   90.00
_cell.angle_beta   90.00
_cell.angle_gamma   90.00
#
_symmetry.space_group_name_H-M   'P 1'
#
loop_
_entity.id
_entity.type
_entity.pdbx_description
1 polymer ?
#
loop_
_entity_poly.entity_id
_entity_poly.type
_entity_poly.pdbx_seq_one_letter_code
_entity_poly.pdbx_strand_id
1 'polypeptide(L)'
;MRHRNTPRTTNQNAADGPACDGAGRRRRRGPQGRFQKFERVLILWSQPTGAHLIGGTIRSYFENTGFEVKFGYPTSDEQDEPTGKFQTFEQGTLHWASATNTVTWTGK
;
A
#
# COMPACT_ATOMS: atom_id res chain seq x y z
N MET A 1 2.41 -3.90 39.31
CA MET A 1 2.06 -4.46 37.99
C MET A 1 1.43 -3.37 37.13
N ARG A 2 2.11 -2.94 36.04
CA ARG A 2 1.50 -2.12 34.99
C ARG A 2 1.93 -2.72 33.65
N HIS A 3 1.02 -3.43 33.01
CA HIS A 3 1.21 -3.93 31.64
C HIS A 3 1.22 -2.72 30.70
N ARG A 4 2.40 -2.39 30.17
CA ARG A 4 2.53 -1.48 29.02
C ARG A 4 2.19 -2.29 27.78
N ASN A 5 0.94 -2.21 27.35
CA ASN A 5 0.50 -2.73 26.06
C ASN A 5 0.89 -1.69 24.99
N THR A 6 2.18 -1.63 24.63
CA THR A 6 2.61 -0.83 23.47
C THR A 6 2.14 -1.56 22.21
N PRO A 7 1.25 -0.97 21.38
CA PRO A 7 0.96 -1.54 20.08
C PRO A 7 2.28 -1.66 19.32
N ARG A 8 2.63 -2.89 18.94
CA ARG A 8 3.86 -3.21 18.21
C ARG A 8 3.73 -2.61 16.81
N THR A 9 4.07 -1.33 16.67
CA THR A 9 4.25 -0.69 15.37
C THR A 9 5.53 -1.29 14.79
N THR A 10 5.42 -2.20 13.83
CA THR A 10 6.59 -2.60 13.03
C THR A 10 6.96 -1.40 12.18
N ASN A 11 7.78 -0.50 12.73
CA ASN A 11 8.41 0.55 11.96
C ASN A 11 9.57 -0.09 11.19
N GLN A 12 9.24 -0.66 10.03
CA GLN A 12 10.25 -1.12 9.08
C GLN A 12 10.75 0.11 8.30
N ASN A 13 11.43 1.02 9.01
CA ASN A 13 12.31 2.02 8.41
C ASN A 13 13.49 1.27 7.77
N ALA A 14 13.27 0.63 6.63
CA ALA A 14 14.33 0.03 5.84
C ALA A 14 15.13 1.17 5.17
N ALA A 15 16.08 1.72 5.93
CA ALA A 15 17.34 2.10 5.32
C ALA A 15 18.01 0.78 4.88
N ASP A 16 18.25 0.66 3.57
CA ASP A 16 19.02 -0.41 2.92
C ASP A 16 18.44 -1.85 2.98
N GLY A 17 17.60 -2.23 2.01
CA GLY A 17 17.30 -3.65 1.74
C GLY A 17 16.11 -3.87 0.81
N PRO A 18 16.09 -4.93 -0.02
CA PRO A 18 15.29 -5.00 -1.24
C PRO A 18 13.82 -5.25 -0.94
N ALA A 19 12.92 -4.52 -1.62
CA ALA A 19 11.66 -5.13 -1.99
C ALA A 19 11.99 -6.25 -2.99
N CYS A 20 11.71 -7.49 -2.58
CA CYS A 20 11.91 -8.79 -3.25
C CYS A 20 13.37 -9.16 -3.67
N ASP A 21 13.90 -10.22 -3.05
CA ASP A 21 15.16 -10.87 -3.44
C ASP A 21 15.10 -11.46 -4.87
N GLY A 22 16.14 -11.19 -5.66
CA GLY A 22 16.35 -11.76 -7.00
C GLY A 22 17.59 -11.18 -7.68
N ALA A 23 18.68 -11.96 -7.66
CA ALA A 23 20.04 -11.63 -8.07
C ALA A 23 20.24 -10.83 -9.38
N GLY A 24 21.26 -9.96 -9.37
CA GLY A 24 22.17 -9.78 -10.52
C GLY A 24 22.16 -8.43 -11.26
N ARG A 25 23.14 -7.58 -10.90
CA ARG A 25 23.88 -6.60 -11.74
C ARG A 25 23.08 -5.48 -12.46
N ARG A 26 23.60 -4.25 -12.24
CA ARG A 26 23.13 -2.90 -12.64
C ARG A 26 22.13 -2.32 -11.65
N ARG A 27 22.59 -1.31 -10.90
CA ARG A 27 21.75 -0.45 -10.04
C ARG A 27 20.78 0.36 -10.91
N ARG A 28 19.75 -0.28 -11.47
CA ARG A 28 18.49 0.43 -11.69
C ARG A 28 17.98 0.72 -10.29
N ARG A 29 17.91 2.00 -9.95
CA ARG A 29 17.31 2.49 -8.70
C ARG A 29 15.90 1.88 -8.65
N GLY A 30 15.75 0.78 -7.92
CA GLY A 30 14.45 0.14 -7.71
C GLY A 30 13.50 1.13 -7.07
N PRO A 31 12.18 0.90 -7.14
CA PRO A 31 11.20 1.77 -6.51
C PRO A 31 11.56 2.01 -5.02
N GLN A 32 11.94 3.26 -4.69
CA GLN A 32 12.47 3.65 -3.38
C GLN A 32 11.33 4.08 -2.44
N GLY A 33 10.42 3.16 -2.15
CA GLY A 33 9.31 3.42 -1.25
C GLY A 33 9.68 3.23 0.22
N ARG A 34 8.91 3.85 1.10
CA ARG A 34 8.92 3.60 2.55
C ARG A 34 7.51 3.26 3.00
N PHE A 35 7.38 2.42 4.01
CA PHE A 35 6.06 2.07 4.52
C PHE A 35 6.01 2.01 6.04
N GLN A 36 4.83 2.28 6.58
CA GLN A 36 4.49 2.04 7.98
C GLN A 36 3.15 1.33 8.07
N LYS A 37 3.14 0.14 8.66
CA LYS A 37 1.91 -0.62 8.92
C LYS A 37 1.35 -0.27 10.29
N PHE A 38 0.04 -0.07 10.35
CA PHE A 38 -0.77 0.00 11.55
C PHE A 38 -1.84 -1.09 11.51
N GLU A 39 -2.55 -1.30 12.61
CA GLU A 39 -3.57 -2.35 12.71
C GLU A 39 -4.61 -2.28 11.59
N ARG A 40 -5.04 -1.07 11.20
CA ARG A 40 -6.13 -0.85 10.23
C ARG A 40 -5.69 -0.22 8.91
N VAL A 41 -4.48 0.33 8.84
CA VAL A 41 -4.01 1.11 7.67
C VAL A 41 -2.54 0.81 7.36
N LEU A 42 -2.16 1.03 6.11
CA LEU A 42 -0.79 1.03 5.61
C LEU A 42 -0.49 2.44 5.11
N ILE A 43 0.52 3.10 5.67
CA ILE A 43 1.08 4.31 5.08
C ILE A 43 2.15 3.86 4.09
N LEU A 44 2.02 4.27 2.84
CA LEU A 44 2.99 3.98 1.79
C LEU A 44 3.47 5.29 1.17
N TRP A 45 4.78 5.50 1.17
CA TRP A 45 5.44 6.68 0.65
C TRP A 45 6.31 6.34 -0.55
N SER A 46 6.34 7.23 -1.54
CA SER A 46 7.33 7.23 -2.61
C SER A 46 7.81 8.66 -2.90
N GLN A 47 8.99 8.79 -3.52
CA GLN A 47 9.49 10.10 -3.95
C GLN A 47 8.54 10.84 -4.92
N PRO A 48 7.95 10.19 -5.95
CA PRO A 48 7.06 10.90 -6.89
C PRO A 48 5.66 11.19 -6.33
N THR A 49 5.11 10.32 -5.47
CA THR A 49 3.70 10.45 -5.03
C THR A 49 3.52 11.03 -3.63
N GLY A 50 4.55 10.99 -2.78
CA GLY A 50 4.40 11.33 -1.37
C GLY A 50 3.81 10.18 -0.57
N ALA A 51 3.32 10.46 0.63
CA ALA A 51 2.78 9.46 1.55
C ALA A 51 1.26 9.41 1.44
N HIS A 52 0.71 8.21 1.24
CA HIS A 52 -0.72 7.96 1.19
C HIS A 52 -1.14 6.82 2.10
N LEU A 53 -2.37 6.90 2.59
CA LEU A 53 -2.99 5.88 3.41
C LEU A 53 -3.73 4.87 2.54
N ILE A 54 -3.50 3.59 2.80
CA ILE A 54 -4.24 2.47 2.21
C ILE A 54 -4.96 1.74 3.34
N GLY A 55 -6.30 1.71 3.29
CA GLY A 55 -7.16 1.22 4.37
C GLY A 55 -8.10 0.10 3.94
N GLY A 56 -8.80 -0.46 4.93
CA GLY A 56 -9.96 -1.33 4.71
C GLY A 56 -9.72 -2.53 3.78
N THR A 57 -10.77 -2.89 3.04
CA THR A 57 -10.73 -4.02 2.09
C THR A 57 -9.79 -3.75 0.91
N ILE A 58 -9.60 -2.49 0.51
CA ILE A 58 -8.63 -2.10 -0.52
C ILE A 58 -7.22 -2.50 -0.09
N ARG A 59 -6.82 -2.20 1.15
CA ARG A 59 -5.54 -2.64 1.72
C ARG A 59 -5.43 -4.15 1.69
N SER A 60 -6.43 -4.89 2.18
CA SER A 60 -6.38 -6.35 2.17
C SER A 60 -6.22 -6.91 0.77
N TYR A 61 -6.88 -6.34 -0.23
CA TYR A 61 -6.71 -6.75 -1.63
C TYR A 61 -5.29 -6.42 -2.14
N PHE A 62 -4.82 -5.19 -1.91
CA PHE A 62 -3.47 -4.74 -2.30
C PHE A 62 -2.37 -5.65 -1.72
N GLU A 63 -2.43 -5.96 -0.42
CA GLU A 63 -1.45 -6.81 0.26
C GLU A 63 -1.49 -8.27 -0.22
N ASN A 64 -2.65 -8.80 -0.63
CA ASN A 64 -2.77 -10.20 -1.02
C ASN A 64 -2.52 -10.47 -2.52
N THR A 65 -2.46 -9.43 -3.35
CA THR A 65 -2.45 -9.61 -4.82
C THR A 65 -1.19 -9.13 -5.54
N GLY A 66 -0.29 -8.43 -4.85
CA GLY A 66 1.02 -8.07 -5.42
C GLY A 66 1.61 -6.73 -4.99
N PHE A 67 0.98 -6.02 -4.04
CA PHE A 67 1.48 -4.75 -3.49
C PHE A 67 1.90 -3.73 -4.59
N GLU A 68 2.91 -2.91 -4.32
CA GLU A 68 3.45 -1.91 -5.23
C GLU A 68 4.08 -2.52 -6.50
N VAL A 69 4.44 -3.81 -6.49
CA VAL A 69 4.98 -4.49 -7.68
C VAL A 69 3.92 -4.60 -8.77
N LYS A 70 2.65 -4.79 -8.40
CA LYS A 70 1.53 -4.90 -9.35
C LYS A 70 0.84 -3.58 -9.61
N PHE A 71 0.55 -2.80 -8.57
CA PHE A 71 -0.28 -1.59 -8.67
C PHE A 71 0.55 -0.31 -8.77
N GLY A 72 1.85 -0.37 -8.45
CA GLY A 72 2.67 0.81 -8.22
C GLY A 72 2.35 1.49 -6.89
N TYR A 73 2.86 2.70 -6.71
CA TYR A 73 2.57 3.50 -5.52
C TYR A 73 1.18 4.13 -5.58
N PRO A 74 0.52 4.34 -4.44
CA PRO A 74 -0.69 5.16 -4.39
C PRO A 74 -0.36 6.59 -4.83
N THR A 75 -1.27 7.18 -5.58
CA THR A 75 -1.21 8.58 -6.05
C THR A 75 -2.32 9.44 -5.44
N SER A 76 -3.26 8.80 -4.74
CA SER A 76 -4.32 9.45 -3.95
C SER A 76 -4.53 8.72 -2.64
N ASP A 77 -5.16 9.39 -1.68
CA ASP A 77 -5.82 8.70 -0.57
C ASP A 77 -7.12 8.02 -1.06
N GLU A 78 -7.73 7.22 -0.17
CA GLU A 78 -9.02 6.57 -0.41
C GLU A 78 -10.15 7.61 -0.49
N GLN A 79 -10.93 7.57 -1.56
CA GLN A 79 -12.01 8.51 -1.86
C GLN A 79 -13.36 7.79 -1.91
N ASP A 80 -14.42 8.50 -1.54
CA ASP A 80 -15.80 7.99 -1.64
C ASP A 80 -16.29 7.97 -3.10
N GLU A 81 -17.03 6.93 -3.48
CA GLU A 81 -17.82 6.84 -4.71
C GLU A 81 -19.23 6.31 -4.40
N PRO A 82 -20.23 6.50 -5.27
CA PRO A 82 -21.63 6.15 -4.96
C PRO A 82 -21.85 4.71 -4.48
N THR A 83 -21.03 3.77 -4.95
CA THR A 83 -21.14 2.33 -4.64
C THR A 83 -20.15 1.86 -3.57
N GLY A 84 -19.27 2.73 -3.08
CA GLY A 84 -18.25 2.40 -2.09
C GLY A 84 -17.10 3.38 -2.09
N LYS A 85 -15.88 2.92 -2.36
CA LYS A 85 -14.68 3.75 -2.27
C LYS A 85 -13.68 3.34 -3.35
N PHE A 86 -12.82 4.25 -3.76
CA PHE A 86 -11.73 3.93 -4.67
C PHE A 86 -10.42 4.58 -4.24
N GLN A 87 -9.31 4.05 -4.73
CA GLN A 87 -8.00 4.63 -4.55
C GLN A 87 -7.18 4.45 -5.83
N THR A 88 -6.49 5.52 -6.24
CA THR A 88 -5.67 5.51 -7.45
C THR A 88 -4.22 5.18 -7.11
N PHE A 89 -3.62 4.36 -7.96
CA PHE A 89 -2.24 3.93 -7.95
C PHE A 89 -1.59 4.24 -9.30
N GLU A 90 -0.27 4.19 -9.38
CA GLU A 90 0.47 4.49 -10.61
C GLU A 90 0.04 3.63 -11.82
N GLN A 91 -0.35 2.37 -11.59
CA GLN A 91 -0.72 1.42 -12.64
C GLN A 91 -2.24 1.23 -12.80
N GLY A 92 -3.07 2.00 -12.08
CA GLY A 92 -4.53 1.90 -12.19
C GLY A 92 -5.26 2.27 -10.90
N THR A 93 -6.55 1.96 -10.85
CA THR A 93 -7.42 2.28 -9.71
C THR A 93 -7.99 1.00 -9.11
N LEU A 94 -7.99 0.91 -7.78
CA LEU A 94 -8.74 -0.10 -7.05
C LEU A 94 -10.08 0.50 -6.62
N HIS A 95 -11.17 -0.16 -6.97
CA HIS A 95 -12.53 0.20 -6.56
C HIS A 95 -13.05 -0.85 -5.58
N TRP A 96 -13.62 -0.42 -4.47
CA TRP A 96 -14.30 -1.26 -3.51
C TRP A 96 -15.79 -0.99 -3.56
N ALA A 97 -16.57 -2.04 -3.83
CA ALA A 97 -18.01 -2.00 -3.75
C ALA A 97 -18.48 -2.41 -2.35
N SER A 98 -19.20 -1.51 -1.68
CA SER A 98 -19.72 -1.72 -0.33
C SER A 98 -20.79 -2.81 -0.27
N ALA A 99 -21.66 -2.90 -1.29
CA ALA A 99 -22.78 -3.83 -1.34
C ALA A 99 -22.33 -5.31 -1.38
N THR A 100 -21.20 -5.59 -2.02
CA THR A 100 -20.67 -6.97 -2.20
C THR A 100 -19.34 -7.20 -1.49
N ASN A 101 -18.81 -6.18 -0.80
CA ASN A 101 -17.48 -6.17 -0.20
C ASN A 101 -16.38 -6.69 -1.15
N THR A 102 -16.45 -6.30 -2.42
CA THR A 102 -15.55 -6.79 -3.48
C THR A 102 -14.65 -5.66 -3.96
N VAL A 103 -13.37 -5.96 -4.21
CA VAL A 103 -12.42 -5.03 -4.82
C VAL A 103 -12.20 -5.42 -6.29
N THR A 104 -12.34 -4.45 -7.19
CA THR A 104 -12.01 -4.58 -8.61
C THR A 104 -10.83 -3.67 -8.95
N TRP A 105 -10.04 -4.09 -9.92
CA TRP A 105 -8.90 -3.32 -10.43
C TRP A 105 -9.18 -2.88 -11.86
N THR A 106 -9.04 -1.58 -12.10
CA THR A 106 -9.05 -0.97 -13.43
C THR A 106 -7.64 -0.52 -13.75
N GLY A 107 -6.94 -1.28 -14.60
CA GLY A 107 -5.61 -0.94 -15.07
C GLY A 107 -5.59 0.29 -15.99
N LYS A 108 -4.41 0.92 -16.09
CA LYS A 108 -4.14 1.97 -17.07
C LYS A 108 -3.75 1.40 -18.43
#